data_AF-A0A1H1JYJ7-F1
#
_entry.id   AF-A0A1H1JYJ7-F1
#
_cell.length_a   1.000
_cell.length_b   1.000
_cell.length_c   1.000
_cell.angle_alpha   90.00
_cell.angle_beta   90.00
_cell.angle_gamma   90.00
#
_symmetry.space_group_name_H-M   'P 1'
#
loop_
_entity.id
_entity.type
_entity.pdbx_description
1 polymer ?
#
loop_
_entity_poly.entity_id
_entity_poly.type
_entity_poly.pdbx_seq_one_letter_code
_entity_poly.pdbx_strand_id
1 'polypeptide(L)' 'MGKVPYVYKCADCGKRGERHLDGDSHDGLTSTCAFCGAPVTLEWDGGVVLETPQTIAAEVIARARALKR' A
#
# COMPACT_ATOMS: atom_id res chain seq x y z
N MET A 1 -11.24 4.14 4.97
CA MET A 1 -10.51 3.03 4.31
C MET A 1 -9.10 3.50 4.01
N GLY A 2 -8.09 2.84 4.57
CA GLY A 2 -6.70 3.08 4.21
C GLY A 2 -6.35 2.40 2.89
N LYS A 3 -5.26 2.84 2.26
CA LYS A 3 -4.69 2.13 1.11
C LYS A 3 -3.84 0.97 1.61
N VAL A 4 -4.03 -0.21 1.03
CA VAL A 4 -3.27 -1.43 1.35
C VAL A 4 -2.39 -1.84 0.16
N PRO A 5 -1.21 -2.42 0.41
CA PRO A 5 -0.28 -2.81 -0.64
C PRO A 5 -0.69 -4.13 -1.30
N TYR A 6 -0.59 -4.17 -2.63
CA TYR A 6 -0.72 -5.35 -3.47
C TYR A 6 0.51 -5.48 -4.34
N VAL A 7 1.00 -6.70 -4.50
CA VAL A 7 2.19 -7.01 -5.30
C VAL A 7 1.80 -7.79 -6.54
N TYR A 8 2.65 -7.75 -7.55
CA TYR A 8 2.51 -8.61 -8.71
C TYR A 8 3.88 -8.97 -9.29
N LYS A 9 3.94 -10.11 -9.98
CA LYS A 9 5.05 -10.48 -10.86
C LYS A 9 4.55 -10.58 -12.29
N CYS A 10 5.10 -9.75 -13.18
CA CYS A 10 4.73 -9.80 -14.58
C CYS A 10 5.31 -11.04 -15.26
N ALA A 11 4.47 -11.81 -15.96
CA ALA A 11 4.91 -12.98 -16.72
C ALA A 11 5.71 -12.60 -17.98
N ASP A 12 5.36 -11.50 -18.64
CA ASP A 12 6.02 -11.03 -19.87
C ASP A 12 7.43 -10.51 -19.62
N CYS A 13 7.60 -9.55 -18.69
CA CYS A 13 8.89 -8.90 -18.47
C CYS A 13 9.64 -9.44 -17.25
N GLY A 14 9.03 -10.32 -16.46
CA GLY A 14 9.61 -10.90 -15.24
C GLY A 14 9.77 -9.92 -14.07
N LYS A 15 9.44 -8.63 -14.26
CA LYS A 15 9.56 -7.59 -13.23
C LYS A 15 8.46 -7.72 -12.19
N ARG A 16 8.80 -7.38 -10.96
CA ARG A 16 7.84 -7.24 -9.86
C ARG A 16 7.46 -5.78 -9.68
N GLY A 17 6.23 -5.54 -9.26
CA GLY A 17 5.74 -4.21 -8.91
C GLY A 17 4.78 -4.26 -7.74
N GLU A 18 4.46 -3.08 -7.22
CA GLU A 18 3.54 -2.87 -6.12
C GLU A 18 2.49 -1.83 -6.51
N ARG A 19 1.27 -1.98 -5.99
CA ARG A 19 0.18 -1.02 -6.11
C ARG A 19 -0.55 -0.89 -4.78
N HIS A 20 -0.90 0.33 -4.41
CA HIS A 20 -1.70 0.61 -3.23
C HIS A 20 -3.16 0.85 -3.64
N LEU A 21 -4.07 -0.01 -3.17
CA LEU A 21 -5.52 0.08 -3.46
C LEU A 21 -6.31 0.31 -2.18
N ASP A 22 -7.52 0.86 -2.31
CA ASP A 22 -8.37 1.19 -1.18
C ASP A 22 -9.05 -0.08 -0.62
N GLY A 23 -8.62 -0.53 0.57
CA GLY A 23 -9.14 -1.74 1.20
C GLY A 23 -8.56 -3.06 0.66
N ASP A 24 -8.87 -4.15 1.36
CA ASP A 24 -8.33 -5.51 1.16
C ASP A 24 -9.14 -6.38 0.18
N SER A 25 -10.18 -5.84 -0.45
CA SER A 25 -11.07 -6.61 -1.36
C SER A 25 -10.61 -6.67 -2.81
N HIS A 26 -9.34 -6.39 -3.11
CA HIS A 26 -8.80 -6.34 -4.47
C HIS A 26 -7.83 -7.49 -4.79
N ASP A 27 -7.79 -8.52 -3.95
CA ASP A 27 -7.01 -9.72 -4.24
C ASP A 27 -7.51 -10.40 -5.52
N GLY A 28 -6.57 -10.80 -6.38
CA GLY A 28 -6.88 -11.39 -7.69
C GLY A 28 -7.32 -10.39 -8.77
N LEU A 29 -7.35 -9.08 -8.48
CA LEU A 29 -7.76 -8.07 -9.46
C LEU A 29 -6.74 -7.98 -10.61
N THR A 30 -7.23 -7.94 -11.85
CA THR A 30 -6.38 -7.68 -13.02
C THR A 30 -5.96 -6.21 -13.06
N SER A 31 -4.66 -6.00 -13.20
CA SER A 31 -4.00 -4.70 -13.29
C SER A 31 -3.03 -4.70 -14.47
N THR A 32 -2.38 -3.56 -14.73
CA THR A 32 -1.35 -3.42 -15.75
C THR A 32 0.03 -3.31 -15.12
N CYS A 33 1.02 -3.98 -15.73
CA CYS A 33 2.42 -3.87 -15.37
C CYS A 33 2.92 -2.44 -15.64
N ALA A 34 3.54 -1.81 -14.64
CA ALA A 34 4.09 -0.46 -14.76
C ALA A 34 5.31 -0.38 -15.70
N PHE A 35 5.94 -1.52 -16.02
CA PHE A 35 7.15 -1.57 -16.86
C PHE A 35 6.86 -1.85 -18.33
N CYS A 36 5.97 -2.80 -18.63
CA CYS A 36 5.68 -3.21 -20.00
C CYS A 36 4.21 -3.05 -20.42
N GLY A 37 3.32 -2.66 -19.50
CA GLY A 37 1.89 -2.50 -19.77
C GLY A 37 1.10 -3.82 -19.86
N ALA A 38 1.75 -4.98 -19.79
CA ALA A 38 1.09 -6.28 -19.85
C ALA A 38 0.09 -6.48 -18.69
N PRO A 39 -1.00 -7.26 -18.88
CA PRO A 39 -1.92 -7.58 -17.81
C PRO A 39 -1.22 -8.44 -16.75
N VAL A 40 -1.47 -8.13 -15.48
CA VAL A 40 -0.93 -8.81 -14.30
C VAL A 40 -2.02 -9.01 -13.26
N THR A 41 -1.94 -10.10 -12.53
CA THR A 41 -2.83 -10.34 -11.38
C THR A 41 -2.20 -9.74 -10.14
N LEU A 42 -2.96 -8.92 -9.41
CA LEU A 42 -2.54 -8.42 -8.11
C LEU A 42 -2.77 -9.50 -7.06
N GLU A 43 -1.76 -9.73 -6.24
CA GLU A 43 -1.84 -10.60 -5.07
C GLU A 43 -1.66 -9.74 -3.83
N TRP A 44 -2.54 -9.93 -2.86
CA TRP A 44 -2.38 -9.30 -1.58
C TRP A 44 -1.24 -9.98 -0.83
N ASP A 45 -0.17 -9.23 -0.55
CA ASP A 45 1.00 -9.74 0.19
C ASP A 45 0.70 -9.92 1.71
N GLY A 46 -0.56 -9.71 2.14
CA GLY A 46 -0.93 -9.68 3.56
C GLY A 46 -0.31 -8.52 4.34
N GLY A 47 0.25 -7.53 3.63
CA GLY A 47 1.16 -6.53 4.17
C GLY A 47 0.54 -5.59 5.22
N VAL A 48 1.17 -5.56 6.39
CA VAL A 48 1.01 -4.56 7.46
C VAL A 48 0.95 -3.15 6.86
N VAL A 49 -0.07 -2.38 7.25
CA VAL A 49 -0.13 -0.94 6.96
C VAL A 49 1.08 -0.30 7.62
N LEU A 50 2.11 0.06 6.84
CA LEU A 50 3.17 0.94 7.32
C LEU A 50 2.53 2.30 7.58
N GLU A 51 2.16 2.55 8.84
CA GLU A 51 1.72 3.85 9.28
C GLU A 51 2.80 4.86 8.92
N THR A 52 2.53 5.69 7.91
CA THR A 52 3.47 6.75 7.52
C THR A 52 3.75 7.63 8.73
N PRO A 53 4.98 8.15 8.91
CA PRO A 53 5.42 8.85 10.12
C PRO A 53 4.60 10.10 10.50
N GLN A 54 3.67 10.53 9.64
CA GLN A 54 2.75 11.63 9.89
C GLN A 54 1.76 11.33 11.03
N THR A 55 1.34 10.07 11.21
CA THR A 55 0.37 9.69 12.25
C THR A 55 1.01 9.70 13.64
N ILE A 56 2.22 9.16 13.79
CA ILE A 56 2.95 9.15 15.06
C ILE A 56 3.37 10.57 15.46
N ALA A 57 3.85 11.38 14.51
CA ALA A 57 4.24 12.76 14.78
C ALA A 57 3.03 13.62 15.23
N ALA A 58 1.87 13.44 14.59
CA ALA A 58 0.65 14.17 14.98
C ALA A 58 0.18 13.82 16.40
N GLU A 59 0.22 12.54 16.78
CA GLU A 59 -0.19 12.09 18.12
C GLU A 59 0.77 12.59 19.21
N VAL A 60 2.08 12.54 18.96
CA VAL A 60 3.10 13.08 19.88
C VAL A 60 2.93 14.59 20.06
N ILE A 61 2.69 15.34 18.99
CA ILE A 61 2.45 16.80 19.05
C ILE A 61 1.16 17.11 19.84
N ALA A 62 0.10 16.34 19.66
CA ALA A 62 -1.16 16.51 20.40
C ALA A 62 -0.96 16.26 21.90
N ARG A 63 -0.27 15.17 22.29
CA ARG A 63 0.04 14.87 23.71
C ARG A 63 0.93 15.93 24.34
N ALA A 64 1.93 16.44 23.61
CA ALA A 64 2.80 17.51 24.10
C ALA A 64 2.04 18.83 24.37
N ARG A 65 1.00 19.14 23.57
CA ARG A 65 0.14 20.32 23.80
C ARG A 65 -0.79 20.16 25.00
N ALA A 66 -1.24 18.94 25.29
CA ALA A 66 -2.10 18.66 26.44
C ALA A 66 -1.36 18.78 27.79
N LEU A 67 -0.06 18.46 27.84
CA LEU A 67 0.78 18.57 29.04
C LEU A 67 1.22 20.01 29.37
N LYS A 68 1.04 20.95 28.44
CA LYS A 68 1.33 22.37 28.64
C LYS A 68 0.10 23.19 29.08
N ARG A 69 -1.01 22.52 29.45
CA ARG A 69 -2.22 23.14 30.01
C ARG A 69 -2.21 23.10 31.53
#